data_AF-A0A535G183-F1
#
_entry.id   AF-A0A535G183-F1
#
_cell.length_a   1.000
_cell.length_b   1.000
_cell.length_c   1.000
_cell.angle_alpha   90.00
_cell.angle_beta   90.00
_cell.angle_gamma   90.00
#
_symmetry.space_group_name_H-M   'P 1'
#
loop_
_entity.id
_entity.type
_entity.pdbx_description
1 polymer ?
#
loop_
_entity_poly.entity_id
_entity_poly.type
_entity_poly.pdbx_seq_one_letter_code
_entity_poly.pdbx_strand_id
1 'polypeptide(L)' 'MTAASQPQPTPAAAEVRLERVRKTFGDVVAVDGVDLEVREGEFFSLLGPSGCG' A
#
# COMPACT_ATOMS: atom_id res chain seq x y z
N MET A 1 -10.40 -34.60 16.06
CA MET A 1 -10.89 -34.38 14.69
C MET A 1 -11.86 -33.22 14.78
N THR A 2 -11.67 -32.05 14.20
CA THR A 2 -10.91 -31.67 13.01
C THR A 2 -10.61 -30.17 13.18
N ALA A 3 -9.33 -29.77 13.22
CA ALA A 3 -8.99 -28.36 13.18
C ALA A 3 -9.37 -27.85 11.79
N ALA A 4 -10.31 -26.90 11.72
CA ALA A 4 -10.61 -26.21 10.47
C ALA A 4 -9.33 -25.53 10.00
N SER A 5 -8.71 -26.08 8.96
CA SER A 5 -7.55 -25.47 8.30
C SER A 5 -8.03 -24.13 7.76
N GLN A 6 -7.67 -23.05 8.45
CA GLN A 6 -7.68 -21.72 7.86
C GLN A 6 -6.88 -21.82 6.56
N PRO A 7 -7.32 -21.24 5.43
CA PRO A 7 -6.50 -21.18 4.24
C PRO A 7 -5.23 -20.42 4.60
N GLN A 8 -4.14 -21.17 4.75
CA GLN A 8 -2.82 -20.63 5.00
C GLN A 8 -2.51 -19.75 3.80
N PRO A 9 -2.17 -18.46 3.97
CA PRO A 9 -1.79 -17.64 2.83
C PRO A 9 -0.59 -18.35 2.18
N THR A 10 -0.81 -18.85 0.96
CA THR A 10 0.26 -19.02 -0.02
C THR A 10 1.09 -17.74 0.04
N PRO A 11 2.43 -17.75 -0.12
CA PRO A 11 3.17 -16.50 -0.26
C PRO A 11 2.61 -15.83 -1.52
N ALA A 12 1.56 -15.05 -1.32
CA ALA A 12 0.85 -14.34 -2.35
C ALA A 12 1.87 -13.32 -2.77
N ALA A 13 2.37 -13.51 -3.99
CA ALA A 13 2.70 -12.44 -4.90
C ALA A 13 2.68 -11.09 -4.19
N ALA A 14 3.84 -10.63 -3.69
CA ALA A 14 3.87 -9.49 -2.77
C ALA A 14 3.15 -8.29 -3.41
N GLU A 15 1.91 -8.07 -2.97
CA GLU A 15 0.99 -7.07 -3.49
C GLU A 15 0.96 -5.93 -2.47
N VAL A 16 1.29 -4.72 -2.92
CA VAL A 16 1.21 -3.52 -2.08
C VAL A 16 -0.03 -2.75 -2.50
N ARG A 17 -0.98 -2.60 -1.57
CA ARG A 17 -2.19 -1.82 -1.80
C ARG A 17 -2.32 -0.71 -0.76
N LEU A 18 -2.44 0.52 -1.24
CA LEU A 18 -2.76 1.72 -0.47
C LEU A 18 -4.18 2.13 -0.83
N GLU A 19 -5.01 2.36 0.18
CA GLU A 19 -6.40 2.79 0.01
C GLU A 19 -6.65 4.07 0.79
N ARG A 20 -7.04 5.12 0.06
CA ARG A 20 -7.35 6.47 0.58
C ARG A 20 -6.33 6.96 1.60
N VAL A 21 -5.06 6.72 1.35
CA VAL A 21 -3.99 7.08 2.28
C VAL A 21 -3.94 8.59 2.40
N ARG A 22 -3.96 9.06 3.64
CA ARG A 22 -3.83 10.47 4.00
C ARG A 22 -2.68 10.62 4.98
N LYS A 23 -1.81 11.61 4.73
CA LYS A 23 -0.67 11.92 5.58
C LYS A 23 -0.65 13.41 5.88
N THR A 24 -0.56 13.74 7.16
CA THR A 24 -0.46 15.11 7.64
C THR A 24 0.81 15.32 8.46
N PHE A 25 1.38 16.51 8.36
CA PHE A 25 2.50 17.00 9.15
C PHE A 25 2.11 18.34 9.77
N GLY A 26 1.70 18.31 11.04
CA GLY A 26 1.05 19.48 11.67
C GLY A 26 -0.18 19.89 10.86
N ASP A 27 -0.20 21.15 10.43
CA ASP A 27 -1.30 21.74 9.65
C ASP A 27 -1.20 21.44 8.13
N VAL A 28 -0.13 20.79 7.67
CA VAL A 28 0.09 20.48 6.26
C VAL A 28 -0.47 19.09 5.94
N VAL A 29 -1.36 19.01 4.96
CA VAL A 29 -1.79 17.74 4.36
C VAL A 29 -0.85 17.43 3.19
N ALA A 30 0.05 16.47 3.38
CA ALA A 30 1.06 16.12 2.39
C ALA A 30 0.55 15.05 1.40
N VAL A 31 -0.28 14.11 1.88
CA VAL A 31 -1.03 13.18 1.03
C VAL A 31 -2.50 13.25 1.43
N ASP A 32 -3.42 13.33 0.46
CA ASP A 32 -4.86 13.33 0.73
C ASP A 32 -5.61 12.33 -0.17
N GLY A 33 -5.95 11.18 0.41
CA GLY A 33 -6.82 10.20 -0.25
C GLY A 33 -6.17 9.50 -1.44
N VAL A 34 -4.90 9.10 -1.35
CA VAL A 34 -4.21 8.40 -2.44
C VAL A 34 -4.49 6.89 -2.40
N ASP A 35 -4.89 6.36 -3.56
CA ASP A 35 -5.01 4.94 -3.83
C ASP A 35 -3.82 4.48 -4.71
N LEU A 36 -3.15 3.39 -4.34
CA LEU A 36 -2.03 2.80 -5.10
C LEU A 36 -2.11 1.28 -5.04
N GLU A 37 -1.82 0.61 -6.15
CA GLU A 37 -1.67 -0.85 -6.22
C GLU A 37 -0.34 -1.13 -6.93
N VAL A 38 0.51 -1.94 -6.31
CA VAL A 38 1.75 -2.45 -6.91
C VAL A 38 1.69 -3.97 -6.87
N ARG A 39 1.74 -4.59 -8.04
CA ARG A 39 1.62 -6.04 -8.20
C ARG A 39 2.98 -6.73 -8.06
N GLU A 40 2.96 -8.05 -7.88
CA GLU A 40 4.20 -8.82 -7.89
C GLU A 40 4.96 -8.66 -9.21
N GLY A 41 6.28 -8.45 -9.09
CA GLY A 41 7.16 -8.27 -10.24
C GLY A 41 7.04 -6.89 -10.89
N GLU A 42 6.20 -6.00 -10.34
CA GLU A 42 6.05 -4.64 -10.82
C GLU A 42 7.12 -3.73 -10.20
N PHE A 43 7.87 -3.03 -11.07
CA PHE A 43 8.77 -1.98 -10.64
C PHE A 43 8.02 -0.64 -10.62
N PHE A 44 7.75 -0.13 -9.42
CA PHE A 44 7.06 1.14 -9.21
C PHE A 44 8.03 2.20 -8.67
N SER A 45 7.94 3.42 -9.19
CA SER A 45 8.67 4.58 -8.69
C SER A 45 7.73 5.78 -8.56
N LEU A 46 7.78 6.44 -7.40
CA LEU A 46 7.07 7.69 -7.15
C LEU A 46 8.07 8.83 -7.22
N LEU A 47 7.86 9.75 -8.17
CA LEU A 47 8.74 10.89 -8.41
C LEU A 47 7.95 12.19 -8.24
N GLY A 48 8.58 13.17 -7.59
CA GLY A 48 8.07 14.53 -7.57
C GLY A 48 9.04 15.51 -6.91
N PRO A 49 8.72 16.81 -6.97
CA PRO A 49 9.53 17.85 -6.32
C PRO A 49 9.65 17.64 -4.81
N SER A 50 10.67 18.23 -4.18
CA SER A 50 10.83 18.19 -2.72
C SER A 50 9.54 18.61 -2.00
N GLY A 51 8.95 17.70 -1.23
CA GLY A 51 7.73 17.94 -0.44
C GLY A 51 6.39 17.73 -1.17
N CYS A 52 6.37 17.05 -2.32
CA CYS A 52 5.14 16.76 -3.07
C CYS A 52 4.26 15.65 -2.47
N GLY A 53 4.64 15.07 -1.33
CA GLY A 53 3.96 13.98 -0.65
C GLY A 53 4.40 13.88 0.81
#